data_AF-A0ABD1R9H6-F1
#
_entry.id   AF-A0ABD1R9H6-F1
#
_cell.length_a   1.000
_cell.length_b   1.000
_cell.length_c   1.000
_cell.angle_alpha   90.00
_cell.angle_beta   90.00
_cell.angle_gamma   90.00
#
_symmetry.space_group_name_H-M   'P 1'
#
loop_
_entity.id
_entity.type
_entity.pdbx_description
1 polymer ?
#
loop_
_entity_poly.entity_id
_entity_poly.type
_entity_poly.pdbx_seq_one_letter_code
_entity_poly.pdbx_strand_id
1 'polypeptide(L)'
;MLTDSGNSMVDEALTILSVLANHQEAKAAIVKASTIPVLIDLLRTGQPRNKENAASILLSLCKRDGENLACLSRLGAVIPLSEIAKSGTERAKRKATSLLEHLRKLQHV
;
A
#
# COMPACT_ATOMS: atom_id res chain seq x y z
N MET A 1 27.64 -0.91 -3.26
CA MET A 1 28.04 -1.54 -1.98
C MET A 1 26.84 -1.55 -1.07
N LEU A 2 26.61 -2.62 -0.29
CA LEU A 2 25.50 -2.81 0.66
C LEU A 2 25.68 -1.94 1.93
N THR A 3 26.12 -0.71 1.73
CA THR A 3 26.48 0.21 2.80
C THR A 3 26.02 1.60 2.37
N ASP A 4 24.72 1.85 2.44
CA ASP A 4 24.28 3.21 2.71
C ASP A 4 22.96 3.29 3.51
N SER A 5 23.12 3.74 4.75
CA SER A 5 22.26 4.58 5.58
C SER A 5 20.73 4.44 5.50
N GLY A 6 20.16 3.66 6.44
CA GLY A 6 18.83 3.84 7.08
C GLY A 6 17.58 3.70 6.20
N ASN A 7 17.51 4.44 5.08
CA ASN A 7 16.37 4.47 4.15
C ASN A 7 16.47 3.40 3.06
N SER A 8 17.65 2.83 2.80
CA SER A 8 17.79 1.72 1.84
C SER A 8 16.95 0.53 2.31
N MET A 9 17.07 0.15 3.58
CA MET A 9 16.48 -1.10 4.10
C MET A 9 14.94 -1.12 3.92
N VAL A 10 14.29 0.03 4.06
CA VAL A 10 12.85 0.17 3.83
C VAL A 10 12.51 -0.01 2.35
N ASP A 11 13.30 0.58 1.44
CA ASP A 11 13.15 0.40 -0.01
C ASP A 11 13.32 -1.06 -0.43
N GLU A 12 14.35 -1.73 0.09
CA GLU A 12 14.61 -3.14 -0.17
C GLU A 12 13.48 -4.03 0.37
N ALA A 13 13.05 -3.80 1.63
CA ALA A 13 11.95 -4.53 2.23
C ALA A 13 10.64 -4.35 1.45
N LEU A 14 10.31 -3.13 1.04
CA LEU A 14 9.13 -2.84 0.22
C LEU A 14 9.22 -3.48 -1.16
N THR A 15 10.41 -3.58 -1.74
CA THR A 15 10.63 -4.25 -3.03
C THR A 15 10.33 -5.74 -2.91
N ILE A 16 10.88 -6.41 -1.90
CA ILE A 16 10.62 -7.83 -1.61
C ILE A 16 9.13 -8.04 -1.32
N LEU A 17 8.55 -7.19 -0.46
CA LEU A 17 7.15 -7.26 -0.08
C LEU A 17 6.22 -7.07 -1.29
N SER A 18 6.57 -6.21 -2.24
CA SER A 18 5.80 -6.03 -3.47
C SER A 18 5.82 -7.26 -4.38
N VAL A 19 6.90 -8.05 -4.37
CA VAL A 19 6.95 -9.33 -5.08
C VAL A 19 6.06 -10.33 -4.38
N LEU A 20 6.25 -10.51 -3.06
CA LEU A 20 5.48 -11.45 -2.25
C LEU A 20 3.97 -11.16 -2.28
N ALA A 21 3.56 -9.88 -2.25
CA ALA A 21 2.16 -9.50 -2.29
C ALA A 21 1.44 -9.87 -3.60
N ASN A 22 2.15 -10.32 -4.64
CA ASN A 22 1.53 -10.87 -5.85
C ASN A 22 1.30 -12.39 -5.81
N HIS A 23 1.74 -13.08 -4.76
CA HIS A 23 1.53 -14.51 -4.53
C HIS A 23 0.46 -14.74 -3.46
N GLN A 24 -0.54 -15.56 -3.76
CA GLN A 24 -1.73 -15.69 -2.91
C GLN A 24 -1.41 -16.24 -1.51
N GLU A 25 -0.50 -17.20 -1.43
CA GLU A 25 -0.03 -17.83 -0.20
C GLU A 25 0.69 -16.82 0.70
N ALA A 26 1.47 -15.92 0.11
CA ALA A 26 2.23 -14.91 0.84
C ALA A 26 1.33 -13.77 1.33
N LYS A 27 0.25 -13.41 0.61
CA LYS A 27 -0.67 -12.34 1.04
C LYS A 27 -1.23 -12.58 2.44
N ALA A 28 -1.66 -13.81 2.74
CA ALA A 28 -2.20 -14.14 4.05
C ALA A 28 -1.16 -13.96 5.16
N ALA A 29 0.10 -14.35 4.91
CA ALA A 29 1.20 -14.14 5.85
C ALA A 29 1.52 -12.65 6.06
N ILE A 30 1.52 -11.86 4.98
CA ILE A 30 1.75 -10.41 5.03
C ILE A 30 0.67 -9.72 5.87
N VAL A 31 -0.61 -10.03 5.64
CA VAL A 31 -1.72 -9.42 6.40
C VAL A 31 -1.64 -9.81 7.88
N LYS A 32 -1.35 -11.08 8.19
CA LYS A 32 -1.15 -11.56 9.58
C LYS A 32 0.01 -10.84 10.29
N ALA A 33 1.02 -10.39 9.56
CA ALA A 33 2.14 -9.60 10.09
C ALA A 33 1.79 -8.12 10.35
N SER A 34 0.50 -7.76 10.41
CA SER A 34 0.02 -6.39 10.68
C SER A 34 0.61 -5.33 9.73
N THR A 35 0.84 -5.71 8.48
CA THR A 35 1.53 -4.86 7.51
C THR A 35 0.65 -3.72 6.98
N ILE A 36 -0.68 -3.86 6.97
CA ILE A 36 -1.60 -2.81 6.45
C ILE A 36 -1.40 -1.45 7.18
N PRO A 37 -1.46 -1.37 8.53
CA PRO A 37 -1.17 -0.13 9.25
C PRO A 37 0.18 0.50 8.88
N VAL A 38 1.25 -0.31 8.82
CA VAL A 38 2.60 0.16 8.47
C VAL A 38 2.64 0.78 7.07
N LEU A 39 1.98 0.16 6.11
CA LEU A 39 1.91 0.70 4.75
C LEU A 39 1.10 2.00 4.68
N ILE A 40 0.04 2.16 5.48
CA ILE A 40 -0.71 3.42 5.55
C ILE A 40 0.18 4.54 6.10
N ASP A 41 0.97 4.26 7.13
CA ASP A 41 1.90 5.24 7.67
C ASP A 41 2.96 5.64 6.64
N LEU A 42 3.47 4.69 5.86
CA LEU A 42 4.37 4.99 4.74
C LEU A 42 3.72 5.84 3.64
N LEU A 43 2.42 5.73 3.39
CA LEU A 43 1.72 6.65 2.48
C LEU A 43 1.77 8.10 2.99
N ARG A 44 1.73 8.30 4.31
CA ARG A 44 1.76 9.62 4.95
C ARG A 44 3.19 10.17 4.98
N THR A 45 4.14 9.41 5.51
CA THR A 45 5.47 9.91 5.90
C THR A 45 6.61 9.47 4.99
N GLY A 46 6.41 8.45 4.16
CA GLY A 46 7.47 7.87 3.33
C GLY A 46 7.94 8.79 2.21
N GLN A 47 9.12 8.48 1.66
CA GLN A 47 9.61 9.14 0.44
C GLN A 47 8.76 8.75 -0.77
N PRO A 48 8.81 9.50 -1.89
CA PRO A 48 7.99 9.22 -3.08
C PRO A 48 8.02 7.75 -3.54
N ARG A 49 9.20 7.11 -3.49
CA ARG A 49 9.36 5.68 -3.81
C ARG A 49 8.68 4.76 -2.80
N ASN A 50 8.80 5.03 -1.50
CA ASN A 50 8.10 4.27 -0.46
C ASN A 50 6.59 4.39 -0.62
N LYS A 51 6.07 5.60 -0.86
CA LYS A 51 4.63 5.86 -1.07
C LYS A 51 4.10 5.07 -2.27
N GLU A 52 4.83 5.08 -3.39
CA GLU A 52 4.46 4.32 -4.59
C GLU A 52 4.43 2.81 -4.35
N ASN A 53 5.43 2.28 -3.64
CA ASN A 53 5.50 0.87 -3.30
C ASN A 53 4.40 0.48 -2.31
N ALA A 54 4.16 1.29 -1.28
CA ALA A 54 3.09 1.07 -0.31
C ALA A 54 1.72 1.04 -0.99
N ALA A 55 1.43 1.99 -1.89
CA ALA A 55 0.19 1.97 -2.67
C ALA A 55 0.08 0.72 -3.56
N SER A 56 1.21 0.22 -4.09
CA SER A 56 1.26 -1.01 -4.88
C SER A 56 0.89 -2.23 -4.06
N ILE A 57 1.51 -2.39 -2.89
CA ILE A 57 1.32 -3.53 -2.01
C ILE A 57 -0.11 -3.52 -1.49
N LEU A 58 -0.61 -2.38 -1.02
CA LEU A 58 -1.99 -2.22 -0.58
C LEU A 58 -2.99 -2.59 -1.67
N LEU A 59 -2.76 -2.16 -2.92
CA LEU A 59 -3.62 -2.54 -4.04
C LEU A 59 -3.61 -4.06 -4.27
N SER A 60 -2.43 -4.70 -4.25
CA SER A 60 -2.32 -6.16 -4.42
C SER A 60 -3.02 -6.94 -3.29
N LEU A 61 -2.95 -6.45 -2.05
CA LEU A 61 -3.60 -7.07 -0.89
C LEU A 61 -5.13 -6.87 -0.88
N CYS A 62 -5.64 -5.73 -1.35
CA CYS A 62 -7.06 -5.36 -1.19
C CYS A 62 -7.92 -5.58 -2.44
N LYS A 63 -7.36 -5.61 -3.66
CA LYS A 63 -8.11 -5.59 -4.94
C LYS A 63 -9.19 -6.70 -5.05
N ARG A 64 -8.97 -7.84 -4.42
CA ARG A 64 -9.87 -9.01 -4.45
C ARG A 64 -10.19 -9.53 -3.05
N ASP A 65 -10.03 -8.69 -2.04
CA ASP A 65 -10.18 -9.06 -0.64
C ASP A 65 -10.96 -7.96 0.10
N GLY A 66 -12.26 -8.23 0.30
CA GLY A 66 -13.17 -7.27 0.91
C GLY A 66 -12.86 -6.98 2.37
N GLU A 67 -12.30 -7.95 3.11
CA GLU A 67 -11.94 -7.80 4.51
C GLU A 67 -10.73 -6.88 4.67
N ASN A 68 -9.68 -7.10 3.84
CA ASN A 68 -8.52 -6.22 3.81
C ASN A 68 -8.90 -4.80 3.38
N LEU A 69 -9.79 -4.67 2.39
CA LEU A 69 -10.28 -3.38 1.92
C LEU A 69 -11.10 -2.64 3.00
N ALA A 70 -11.95 -3.35 3.75
CA ALA A 70 -12.69 -2.80 4.88
C ALA A 70 -11.75 -2.37 6.02
N CYS A 71 -10.73 -3.18 6.30
CA CYS A 71 -9.68 -2.86 7.27
C CYS A 71 -8.93 -1.58 6.87
N LEU A 72 -8.50 -1.48 5.61
CA LEU A 72 -7.84 -0.31 5.05
C LEU A 72 -8.70 0.96 5.20
N SER A 73 -10.01 0.86 4.95
CA SER A 73 -10.96 1.95 5.13
C SER A 73 -11.05 2.40 6.60
N ARG A 74 -11.26 1.44 7.52
CA ARG A 74 -11.39 1.69 8.96
C ARG A 74 -10.14 2.33 9.57
N LEU A 75 -8.96 2.02 9.03
CA LEU A 75 -7.68 2.59 9.45
C LEU A 75 -7.39 3.98 8.85
N GLY A 76 -8.35 4.58 8.13
CA GLY A 76 -8.26 5.97 7.67
C GLY A 76 -7.32 6.16 6.48
N ALA A 77 -7.20 5.17 5.60
CA ALA A 77 -6.34 5.26 4.42
C ALA A 77 -6.86 6.21 3.32
N VAL A 78 -8.15 6.58 3.37
CA VAL A 78 -8.80 7.41 2.33
C VAL A 78 -8.08 8.76 2.13
N ILE A 79 -7.70 9.42 3.22
CA ILE A 79 -7.00 10.72 3.17
C ILE A 79 -5.62 10.60 2.51
N PRO A 80 -4.68 9.78 3.01
CA PRO A 80 -3.35 9.67 2.39
C PRO A 80 -3.40 9.13 0.95
N LEU A 81 -4.34 8.24 0.63
CA LEU A 81 -4.55 7.80 -0.75
C LEU A 81 -5.04 8.94 -1.65
N SER A 82 -5.93 9.81 -1.15
CA SER A 82 -6.43 10.97 -1.89
C SER A 82 -5.33 12.01 -2.15
N GLU A 83 -4.43 12.20 -1.20
CA GLU A 83 -3.24 13.05 -1.37
C GLU A 83 -2.31 12.49 -2.44
N ILE A 84 -1.98 11.19 -2.37
CA ILE A 84 -1.13 10.54 -3.38
C ILE A 84 -1.77 10.58 -4.77
N ALA A 85 -3.09 10.41 -4.87
CA ALA A 85 -3.81 10.52 -6.14
C ALA A 85 -3.70 11.92 -6.78
N LYS A 86 -3.45 12.96 -5.98
CA LYS A 86 -3.28 14.34 -6.45
C LYS A 86 -1.81 14.69 -6.76
N SER A 87 -0.89 14.31 -5.88
CA SER A 87 0.51 14.82 -5.91
C SER A 87 1.59 13.75 -6.09
N GLY A 88 1.23 12.47 -6.15
CA GLY A 88 2.19 11.38 -6.31
C GLY A 88 2.83 11.30 -7.70
N THR A 89 3.75 10.35 -7.90
CA THR A 89 4.23 9.97 -9.23
C THR A 89 3.06 9.45 -10.07
N GLU A 90 3.17 9.45 -11.41
CA GLU A 90 2.12 8.93 -12.29
C GLU A 90 1.77 7.46 -12.01
N ARG A 91 2.74 6.68 -11.51
CA ARG A 91 2.49 5.30 -11.09
C ARG A 91 1.82 5.23 -9.72
N ALA A 92 2.20 6.08 -8.76
CA ALA A 92 1.54 6.17 -7.45
C ALA A 92 0.09 6.65 -7.58
N LYS A 93 -0.16 7.70 -8.39
CA LYS A 93 -1.51 8.24 -8.67
C LYS A 93 -2.44 7.17 -9.19
N ARG A 94 -2.05 6.44 -10.24
CA ARG A 94 -2.86 5.36 -10.83
C ARG A 94 -3.24 4.29 -9.81
N LYS A 95 -2.29 3.85 -8.98
CA LYS A 95 -2.52 2.85 -7.93
C LYS A 95 -3.46 3.37 -6.84
N ALA A 96 -3.22 4.60 -6.37
CA ALA A 96 -4.04 5.24 -5.34
C ALA A 96 -5.48 5.48 -5.81
N THR A 97 -5.67 5.99 -7.03
CA THR A 97 -6.99 6.15 -7.65
C THR A 97 -7.72 4.82 -7.77
N SER A 98 -7.02 3.76 -8.22
CA SER A 98 -7.63 2.43 -8.28
C SER A 98 -8.07 1.93 -6.89
N LEU A 99 -7.24 2.08 -5.85
CA LEU A 99 -7.63 1.73 -4.48
C LEU A 99 -8.85 2.52 -4.00
N LEU A 100 -8.89 3.83 -4.25
CA LEU A 100 -10.03 4.69 -3.89
C LEU A 100 -11.32 4.25 -4.59
N GLU A 101 -11.26 3.82 -5.84
CA GLU A 101 -12.42 3.25 -6.56
C GLU A 101 -12.94 1.98 -5.90
N HIS A 102 -12.05 1.09 -5.43
CA HIS A 102 -12.46 -0.12 -4.70
C HIS A 102 -13.09 0.25 -3.36
N LEU A 103 -12.50 1.19 -2.62
CA LEU A 103 -13.04 1.68 -1.35
C LEU A 103 -14.44 2.30 -1.51
N ARG A 104 -14.66 3.09 -2.56
CA ARG A 104 -15.99 3.63 -2.88
C ARG A 104 -17.01 2.53 -3.16
N LYS A 105 -16.63 1.53 -3.97
CA LYS A 105 -17.51 0.38 -4.25
C LYS A 105 -17.91 -0.36 -2.98
N LEU A 106 -17.00 -0.50 -2.00
CA LEU A 106 -17.29 -1.13 -0.72
C LEU A 106 -18.32 -0.35 0.12
N GLN A 107 -18.36 0.98 0.01
CA GLN A 107 -19.31 1.83 0.76
C GLN A 107 -20.74 1.83 0.17
N HIS A 108 -20.93 1.25 -1.02
CA HIS A 108 -22.21 1.14 -1.70
C HIS A 108 -22.80 -0.29 -1.67
N VAL A 109 -22.21 -1.19 -0.88
CA VAL A 109 -22.70 -2.55 -0.61
C VAL A 109 -23.33 -2.60 0.77
#